data_AF-A0A7C6HIK2-F1
#
_entry.id   AF-A0A7C6HIK2-F1
#
_cell.length_a   1.000
_cell.length_b   1.000
_cell.length_c   1.000
_cell.angle_alpha   90.00
_cell.angle_beta   90.00
_cell.angle_gamma   90.00
#
_symmetry.space_group_name_H-M   'P 1'
#
loop_
_entity.id
_entity.type
_entity.pdbx_description
1 polymer ?
#
loop_
_entity_poly.entity_id
_entity_poly.type
_entity_poly.pdbx_seq_one_letter_code
_entity_poly.pdbx_strand_id
1 'polypeptide(L)'
;MKIEKLSTNRVKFSFTVTKDEFEHGLDHAFEHIKNEVEVKGFRKGHVTRSVYEARFGVESLFEDALNHVLQHKYSDAINQKEYEIVGDPKVDIDFNLVQRGVDFPIAFEVAVKPEVELGQYKGIEVSKKDDVVSEDLVDAEIKSLLDQNAVLEPKTEGVLEKGDTAVFDFEGFTDGVAFEGGKAENYSLEIGSGQFIPGFEDGMLGLKVGEERDVNVTFPEQYHSDELAGKPAVFKVKLHEIKTKVGAELTDEWVKTLNREGVETVDALKTSIRETLEQQRKSDNKNLTLDEALKVITANAQVDIPQEMIDYEIKQAKENIKRQAKQYGIEYDMYISLSGLDKETFETQLGEDAKLRILNTLVIEAIAKKENITAPAEDVAKKYEELASQYQMPVEEIKKYIRPEMVEQDVTFTKAVDFIFENTVQK
;
A
#
# COMPACT_ATOMS: atom_id res chain seq x y z
N MET A 1 -26.01 28.16 15.79
CA MET A 1 -24.71 27.89 15.14
C MET A 1 -24.37 29.07 14.24
N LYS A 2 -23.16 29.61 14.35
CA LYS A 2 -22.61 30.63 13.45
C LYS A 2 -21.43 30.01 12.72
N ILE A 3 -21.34 30.22 11.41
CA ILE A 3 -20.27 29.71 10.57
C ILE A 3 -19.47 30.90 10.06
N GLU A 4 -18.14 30.81 10.14
CA GLU A 4 -17.23 31.86 9.72
C GLU A 4 -16.09 31.24 8.91
N LYS A 5 -15.96 31.65 7.64
CA LYS A 5 -14.86 31.22 6.77
C LYS A 5 -13.59 31.96 7.20
N LEU A 6 -12.60 31.22 7.71
CA LEU A 6 -11.32 31.79 8.16
C LEU A 6 -10.32 31.91 7.01
N SER A 7 -10.29 30.91 6.13
CA SER A 7 -9.44 30.86 4.93
C SER A 7 -10.13 30.08 3.81
N THR A 8 -9.43 29.86 2.70
CA THR A 8 -9.86 28.96 1.60
C THR A 8 -10.12 27.54 2.07
N ASN A 9 -9.44 27.10 3.12
CA ASN A 9 -9.42 25.71 3.58
C ASN A 9 -9.71 25.52 5.08
N ARG A 10 -10.16 26.58 5.78
CA ARG A 10 -10.57 26.51 7.19
C ARG A 10 -11.87 27.26 7.47
N VAL A 11 -12.70 26.66 8.32
CA VAL A 11 -13.99 27.21 8.75
C VAL A 11 -14.10 27.11 10.27
N LYS A 12 -14.62 28.16 10.90
CA LYS A 12 -14.95 28.20 12.33
C LYS A 12 -16.45 28.03 12.52
N PHE A 13 -16.84 26.99 13.24
CA PHE A 13 -18.21 26.78 13.70
C PHE A 13 -18.30 27.22 15.17
N SER A 14 -19.12 28.24 15.44
CA SER A 14 -19.36 28.73 16.80
C SER A 14 -20.76 28.30 17.28
N PHE A 15 -20.80 27.78 18.49
CA PHE A 15 -22.01 27.33 19.16
C PHE A 15 -22.13 27.98 20.53
N THR A 16 -23.35 28.07 21.02
CA THR A 16 -23.64 28.34 22.42
C THR A 16 -24.06 27.01 23.02
N VAL A 17 -23.34 26.56 24.04
CA VAL A 17 -23.79 25.45 24.88
C VAL A 17 -24.75 26.03 25.90
N THR A 18 -25.99 25.57 25.85
CA THR A 18 -27.00 25.98 26.84
C THR A 18 -26.76 25.26 28.16
N LYS A 19 -27.19 25.88 29.26
CA LYS A 19 -27.15 25.25 30.59
C LYS A 19 -27.80 23.86 30.62
N ASP A 20 -28.87 23.63 29.84
CA ASP A 20 -29.61 22.37 29.82
C ASP A 20 -28.82 21.29 29.06
N GLU A 21 -28.15 21.65 27.97
CA GLU A 21 -27.25 20.76 27.24
C GLU A 21 -26.03 20.38 28.09
N PHE A 22 -25.46 21.34 28.82
CA PHE A 22 -24.34 21.06 29.71
C PHE A 22 -24.77 20.19 30.90
N GLU A 23 -25.96 20.43 31.46
CA GLU A 23 -26.52 19.58 32.53
C GLU A 23 -26.73 18.13 32.05
N HIS A 24 -27.19 17.94 30.81
CA HIS A 24 -27.28 16.62 30.19
C HIS A 24 -25.90 15.96 30.01
N GLY A 25 -24.90 16.74 29.60
CA GLY A 25 -23.51 16.27 29.54
C GLY A 25 -22.98 15.83 30.91
N LEU A 26 -23.29 16.57 31.98
CA LEU A 26 -22.91 16.21 33.34
C LEU A 26 -23.62 14.94 33.83
N ASP A 27 -24.89 14.72 33.47
CA ASP A 27 -25.59 13.46 33.73
C ASP A 27 -24.89 12.29 33.03
N HIS A 28 -24.53 12.45 31.75
CA HIS A 28 -23.82 11.43 30.99
C HIS A 28 -22.44 11.13 31.59
N ALA A 29 -21.66 12.14 31.95
CA ALA A 29 -20.37 12.00 32.61
C ALA A 29 -20.49 11.23 33.94
N PHE A 30 -21.50 11.56 34.74
CA PHE A 30 -21.75 10.86 35.99
C PHE A 30 -22.10 9.38 35.78
N GLU A 31 -22.95 9.08 34.80
CA GLU A 31 -23.34 7.71 34.46
C GLU A 31 -22.14 6.84 34.02
N HIS A 32 -21.14 7.46 33.39
CA HIS A 32 -19.90 6.78 33.02
C HIS A 32 -19.05 6.44 34.27
N ILE A 33 -18.80 7.42 35.15
CA ILE A 33 -17.87 7.25 36.27
C ILE A 33 -18.47 6.55 37.51
N LYS A 34 -19.80 6.53 37.68
CA LYS A 34 -20.46 5.98 38.88
C LYS A 34 -20.12 4.52 39.16
N ASN A 35 -19.81 3.75 38.10
CA ASN A 35 -19.46 2.34 38.19
C ASN A 35 -18.02 2.11 38.59
N GLU A 36 -17.15 3.11 38.47
CA GLU A 36 -15.73 3.02 38.76
C GLU A 36 -15.41 3.59 40.15
N VAL A 37 -16.17 4.58 40.59
CA VAL A 37 -15.91 5.31 41.84
C VAL A 37 -16.36 4.58 43.10
N GLU A 38 -15.50 4.60 44.12
CA GLU A 38 -15.77 4.05 45.44
C GLU A 38 -16.11 5.16 46.46
N VAL A 39 -17.35 5.12 46.95
CA VAL A 39 -17.83 6.06 47.98
C VAL A 39 -18.11 5.36 49.29
N LYS A 40 -17.48 5.83 50.38
CA LYS A 40 -17.65 5.26 51.72
C LYS A 40 -19.13 5.32 52.11
N GLY A 41 -19.72 4.17 52.40
CA GLY A 41 -21.14 4.04 52.75
C GLY A 41 -22.08 3.74 51.57
N PHE A 42 -21.57 3.69 50.33
CA PHE A 42 -22.32 3.32 49.14
C PHE A 42 -21.72 2.08 48.47
N ARG A 43 -22.59 1.23 47.92
CA ARG A 43 -22.15 0.14 47.03
C ARG A 43 -21.69 0.75 45.70
N LYS A 44 -20.60 0.23 45.13
CA LYS A 44 -20.08 0.60 43.80
C LYS A 44 -21.23 0.62 42.77
N GLY A 45 -21.33 1.68 41.97
CA GLY A 45 -22.42 1.89 41.00
C GLY A 45 -23.72 2.49 41.55
N HIS A 46 -23.89 2.60 42.88
CA HIS A 46 -25.14 3.07 43.51
C HIS A 46 -25.02 4.43 44.21
N VAL A 47 -23.90 5.13 44.07
CA VAL A 47 -23.79 6.51 44.51
C VAL A 47 -24.74 7.38 43.68
N THR A 48 -25.31 8.43 44.28
CA THR A 48 -26.11 9.42 43.53
C THR A 48 -25.23 10.57 43.09
N ARG A 49 -25.61 11.25 41.99
CA ARG A 49 -24.85 12.40 41.45
C ARG A 49 -24.61 13.50 42.48
N SER A 50 -25.63 13.85 43.28
CA SER A 50 -25.50 14.85 44.34
C SER A 50 -24.46 14.48 45.41
N VAL A 51 -24.38 13.21 45.81
CA VAL A 51 -23.39 12.74 46.79
C VAL A 51 -21.98 12.70 46.19
N TYR A 52 -21.88 12.36 44.90
CA TYR A 52 -20.63 12.40 44.15
C TYR A 52 -20.09 13.84 44.05
N GLU A 53 -20.91 14.78 43.57
CA GLU A 53 -20.56 16.20 43.42
C GLU A 53 -20.14 16.80 44.77
N ALA A 54 -20.83 16.47 45.87
CA ALA A 54 -20.49 16.95 47.21
C ALA A 54 -19.11 16.47 47.70
N ARG A 55 -18.60 15.34 47.18
CA ARG A 55 -17.34 14.74 47.62
C ARG A 55 -16.17 15.06 46.69
N PHE A 56 -16.39 15.08 45.39
CA PHE A 56 -15.35 15.20 44.37
C PHE A 56 -15.38 16.54 43.61
N GLY A 57 -16.40 17.36 43.83
CA GLY A 57 -16.67 18.56 43.03
C GLY A 57 -17.48 18.21 41.79
N VAL A 58 -18.17 19.21 41.24
CA VAL A 58 -18.89 19.04 39.96
C VAL A 58 -17.94 19.19 38.77
N GLU A 59 -16.84 19.91 38.99
CA GLU A 59 -15.78 20.18 38.03
C GLU A 59 -15.08 18.89 37.59
N SER A 60 -15.09 17.84 38.42
CA SER A 60 -14.53 16.53 38.05
C SER A 60 -15.31 15.84 36.92
N LEU A 61 -16.52 16.31 36.60
CA LEU A 61 -17.35 15.81 35.49
C LEU A 61 -17.24 16.70 34.24
N PHE A 62 -16.58 17.86 34.31
CA PHE A 62 -16.64 18.87 33.25
C PHE A 62 -15.99 18.38 31.96
N GLU A 63 -14.86 17.69 32.03
CA GLU A 63 -14.15 17.19 30.84
C GLU A 63 -15.02 16.20 30.06
N ASP A 64 -15.54 15.17 30.72
CA ASP A 64 -16.42 14.17 30.11
C ASP A 64 -17.73 14.78 29.60
N ALA A 65 -18.31 15.72 30.36
CA ALA A 65 -19.52 16.43 29.96
C ALA A 65 -19.29 17.30 28.72
N LEU A 66 -18.18 18.05 28.68
CA LEU A 66 -17.78 18.83 27.52
C LEU A 66 -17.55 17.91 26.32
N ASN A 67 -16.80 16.83 26.46
CA ASN A 67 -16.55 15.88 25.38
C ASN A 67 -17.86 15.33 24.79
N HIS A 68 -18.83 14.96 25.63
CA HIS A 68 -20.13 14.50 25.18
C HIS A 68 -20.88 15.58 24.39
N VAL A 69 -20.96 16.81 24.91
CA VAL A 69 -21.63 17.93 24.22
C VAL A 69 -20.92 18.27 22.92
N LEU A 70 -19.58 18.30 22.91
CA LEU A 70 -18.77 18.60 21.73
C LEU A 70 -18.98 17.59 20.61
N GLN A 71 -19.08 16.30 20.92
CA GLN A 71 -19.38 15.27 19.93
C GLN A 71 -20.73 15.49 19.24
N HIS A 72 -21.77 15.83 20.01
CA HIS A 72 -23.08 16.16 19.45
C HIS A 72 -23.02 17.39 18.54
N LYS A 73 -22.41 18.49 19.00
CA LYS A 73 -22.29 19.73 18.21
C LYS A 73 -21.43 19.54 16.96
N TYR A 74 -20.40 18.70 17.01
CA TYR A 74 -19.58 18.37 15.86
C TYR A 74 -20.35 17.53 14.83
N SER A 75 -21.20 16.60 15.29
CA SER A 75 -22.11 15.86 14.38
C SER A 75 -23.06 16.81 13.64
N ASP A 76 -23.60 17.81 14.32
CA ASP A 76 -24.44 18.85 13.69
C ASP A 76 -23.67 19.62 12.60
N ALA A 77 -22.39 19.95 12.85
CA ALA A 77 -21.54 20.63 11.87
C ALA A 77 -21.29 19.78 10.62
N ILE A 78 -21.00 18.47 10.77
CA ILE A 78 -20.80 17.54 9.65
C ILE A 78 -22.07 17.38 8.81
N ASN A 79 -23.24 17.33 9.46
CA ASN A 79 -24.52 17.05 8.79
C ASN A 79 -25.02 18.21 7.90
N GLN A 80 -24.42 19.40 8.01
CA GLN A 80 -24.84 20.56 7.23
C GLN A 80 -24.50 20.46 5.72
N LYS A 81 -23.56 19.57 5.34
CA LYS A 81 -23.11 19.28 3.96
C LYS A 81 -22.60 20.47 3.13
N GLU A 82 -22.52 21.67 3.70
CA GLU A 82 -22.02 22.87 3.02
C GLU A 82 -20.51 22.80 2.80
N TYR A 83 -19.79 22.18 3.73
CA TYR A 83 -18.35 21.98 3.67
C TYR A 83 -18.01 20.50 3.83
N GLU A 84 -17.09 20.00 3.00
CA GLU A 84 -16.50 18.68 3.17
C GLU A 84 -15.36 18.81 4.18
N ILE A 85 -15.64 18.46 5.45
CA ILE A 85 -14.68 18.55 6.54
C ILE A 85 -13.60 17.47 6.36
N VAL A 86 -12.34 17.86 6.51
CA VAL A 86 -11.18 16.96 6.42
C VAL A 86 -10.38 17.02 7.72
N GLY A 87 -10.04 15.86 8.26
CA GLY A 87 -9.32 15.76 9.53
C GLY A 87 -10.17 16.04 10.77
N ASP A 88 -9.50 16.13 11.92
CA ASP A 88 -10.11 16.32 13.22
C ASP A 88 -10.29 17.81 13.57
N PRO A 89 -11.36 18.20 14.29
CA PRO A 89 -11.60 19.59 14.67
C PRO A 89 -10.61 20.05 15.74
N LYS A 90 -10.15 21.30 15.64
CA LYS A 90 -9.49 22.01 16.73
C LYS A 90 -10.55 22.70 17.57
N VAL A 91 -10.67 22.26 18.82
CA VAL A 91 -11.63 22.80 19.78
C VAL A 91 -11.06 24.06 20.43
N ASP A 92 -11.80 25.16 20.34
CA ASP A 92 -11.50 26.45 20.95
C ASP A 92 -12.54 26.72 22.05
N ILE A 93 -12.14 26.48 23.30
CA ILE A 93 -12.96 26.65 24.51
C ILE A 93 -12.19 27.47 25.53
N ASP A 94 -12.80 28.53 26.03
CA ASP A 94 -12.33 29.23 27.22
C ASP A 94 -12.88 28.54 28.47
N PHE A 95 -12.05 27.69 29.10
CA PHE A 95 -12.42 26.96 30.30
C PHE A 95 -12.83 27.87 31.47
N ASN A 96 -12.47 29.15 31.48
CA ASN A 96 -12.92 30.09 32.51
C ASN A 96 -14.41 30.44 32.40
N LEU A 97 -14.99 30.29 31.20
CA LEU A 97 -16.40 30.53 30.92
C LEU A 97 -17.27 29.28 31.16
N VAL A 98 -16.66 28.10 31.29
CA VAL A 98 -17.37 26.84 31.50
C VAL A 98 -17.84 26.77 32.95
N GLN A 99 -19.13 26.99 33.17
CA GLN A 99 -19.74 26.96 34.50
C GLN A 99 -21.12 26.30 34.42
N ARG A 100 -21.44 25.48 35.43
CA ARG A 100 -22.78 24.87 35.52
C ARG A 100 -23.85 25.96 35.70
N GLY A 101 -24.95 25.82 34.96
CA GLY A 101 -26.11 26.72 35.07
C GLY A 101 -26.01 28.01 34.26
N VAL A 102 -24.91 28.20 33.52
CA VAL A 102 -24.67 29.36 32.66
C VAL A 102 -24.43 28.88 31.23
N ASP A 103 -24.94 29.64 30.25
CA ASP A 103 -24.65 29.38 28.85
C ASP A 103 -23.24 29.87 28.52
N PHE A 104 -22.48 29.11 27.74
CA PHE A 104 -21.12 29.50 27.35
C PHE A 104 -20.86 29.23 25.86
N PRO A 105 -20.01 30.06 25.22
CA PRO A 105 -19.63 29.85 23.83
C PRO A 105 -18.59 28.74 23.71
N ILE A 106 -18.70 27.97 22.64
CA ILE A 106 -17.66 27.04 22.17
C ILE A 106 -17.43 27.27 20.68
N ALA A 107 -16.25 26.94 20.18
CA ALA A 107 -16.01 26.92 18.75
C ALA A 107 -15.17 25.72 18.31
N PHE A 108 -15.38 25.32 17.06
CA PHE A 108 -14.56 24.35 16.35
C PHE A 108 -13.95 25.04 15.15
N GLU A 109 -12.64 24.95 15.01
CA GLU A 109 -11.95 25.21 13.76
C GLU A 109 -11.74 23.87 13.05
N VAL A 110 -12.25 23.77 11.83
CA VAL A 110 -12.09 22.56 11.01
C VAL A 110 -11.38 22.90 9.72
N ALA A 111 -10.51 21.99 9.27
CA ALA A 111 -10.04 22.01 7.90
C ALA A 111 -11.16 21.51 6.98
N VAL A 112 -11.29 22.16 5.83
CA VAL A 112 -12.26 21.78 4.80
C VAL A 112 -11.51 21.46 3.52
N LYS A 113 -12.05 20.54 2.72
CA LYS A 113 -11.50 20.18 1.43
C LYS A 113 -11.33 21.45 0.59
N PRO A 114 -10.13 21.74 0.09
CA PRO A 114 -9.86 23.00 -0.57
C PRO A 114 -10.51 23.01 -1.96
N GLU A 115 -10.89 24.20 -2.41
CA GLU A 115 -11.27 24.42 -3.79
C GLU A 115 -10.01 24.55 -4.67
N VAL A 116 -10.04 23.92 -5.85
CA VAL A 116 -8.92 23.97 -6.81
C VAL A 116 -9.23 25.00 -7.88
N GLU A 117 -8.31 25.95 -8.05
CA GLU A 117 -8.32 26.85 -9.20
C GLU A 117 -7.54 26.19 -10.35
N LEU A 118 -8.29 25.67 -11.33
CA LEU A 118 -7.72 24.99 -12.49
C LEU A 118 -7.12 25.99 -13.49
N GLY A 119 -5.83 25.81 -13.81
CA GLY A 119 -5.17 26.45 -14.94
C GLY A 119 -5.48 25.79 -16.28
N GLN A 120 -4.47 25.64 -17.15
CA GLN A 120 -4.62 24.89 -18.40
C GLN A 120 -4.57 23.38 -18.13
N TYR A 121 -5.63 22.68 -18.55
CA TYR A 121 -5.75 21.22 -18.41
C TYR A 121 -6.14 20.47 -19.69
N LYS A 122 -6.39 21.20 -20.78
CA LYS A 122 -6.67 20.63 -22.11
C LYS A 122 -5.55 21.00 -23.08
N GLY A 123 -5.32 20.14 -24.07
CA GLY A 123 -4.29 20.35 -25.09
C GLY A 123 -2.87 20.30 -24.53
N ILE A 124 -2.67 19.55 -23.44
CA ILE A 124 -1.33 19.34 -22.86
C ILE A 124 -0.54 18.48 -23.82
N GLU A 125 0.67 18.91 -24.15
CA GLU A 125 1.53 18.17 -25.06
C GLU A 125 2.47 17.25 -24.27
N VAL A 126 2.46 15.97 -24.61
CA VAL A 126 3.31 14.95 -23.99
C VAL A 126 4.00 14.11 -25.06
N SER A 127 5.08 13.44 -24.69
CA SER A 127 5.86 12.66 -25.66
C SER A 127 5.12 11.39 -26.02
N LYS A 128 4.88 11.15 -27.32
CA LYS A 128 4.28 9.89 -27.77
C LYS A 128 5.24 8.73 -27.40
N LYS A 129 4.71 7.76 -26.68
CA LYS A 129 5.43 6.51 -26.40
C LYS A 129 5.23 5.54 -27.54
N ASP A 130 6.26 4.74 -27.81
CA ASP A 130 6.21 3.71 -28.83
C ASP A 130 5.27 2.58 -28.39
N ASP A 131 4.37 2.17 -29.28
CA ASP A 131 3.36 1.13 -29.09
C ASP A 131 3.72 -0.19 -29.79
N VAL A 132 4.79 -0.22 -30.59
CA VAL A 132 5.17 -1.40 -31.38
C VAL A 132 5.77 -2.52 -30.53
N VAL A 133 5.11 -3.68 -30.49
CA VAL A 133 5.70 -4.92 -29.97
C VAL A 133 6.55 -5.58 -31.05
N SER A 134 7.87 -5.60 -30.88
CA SER A 134 8.79 -6.28 -31.80
C SER A 134 8.69 -7.80 -31.68
N GLU A 135 9.07 -8.53 -32.73
CA GLU A 135 9.22 -9.99 -32.68
C GLU A 135 10.21 -10.42 -31.58
N ASP A 136 11.30 -9.67 -31.38
CA ASP A 136 12.30 -9.96 -30.35
C ASP A 136 11.70 -10.01 -28.93
N LEU A 137 10.70 -9.16 -28.63
CA LEU A 137 10.01 -9.17 -27.34
C LEU A 137 9.12 -10.40 -27.19
N VAL A 138 8.44 -10.81 -28.27
CA VAL A 138 7.61 -12.03 -28.28
C VAL A 138 8.49 -13.26 -28.10
N ASP A 139 9.60 -13.34 -28.84
CA ASP A 139 10.54 -14.45 -28.74
C ASP A 139 11.23 -14.49 -27.36
N ALA A 140 11.52 -13.35 -26.75
CA ALA A 140 12.04 -13.27 -25.38
C ALA A 140 11.03 -13.79 -24.35
N GLU A 141 9.74 -13.44 -24.48
CA GLU A 141 8.68 -13.92 -23.59
C GLU A 141 8.46 -15.43 -23.75
N ILE A 142 8.50 -15.94 -24.99
CA ILE A 142 8.43 -17.38 -25.25
C ILE A 142 9.61 -18.10 -24.61
N LYS A 143 10.82 -17.55 -24.74
CA LYS A 143 12.01 -18.11 -24.10
C LYS A 143 11.85 -18.16 -22.58
N SER A 144 11.34 -17.09 -21.97
CA SER A 144 11.01 -17.04 -20.53
C SER A 144 10.03 -18.16 -20.14
N LEU A 145 8.97 -18.38 -20.93
CA LEU A 145 8.01 -19.46 -20.70
C LEU A 145 8.63 -20.86 -20.83
N LEU A 146 9.50 -21.08 -21.82
CA LEU A 146 10.22 -22.35 -21.98
C LEU A 146 11.17 -22.59 -20.81
N ASP A 147 11.87 -21.55 -20.36
CA ASP A 147 12.80 -21.62 -19.23
C ASP A 147 12.08 -21.91 -17.90
N GLN A 148 10.87 -21.37 -17.71
CA GLN A 148 10.03 -21.64 -16.54
C GLN A 148 9.44 -23.06 -16.53
N ASN A 149 9.18 -23.64 -17.71
CA ASN A 149 8.57 -24.96 -17.87
C ASN A 149 9.59 -26.06 -18.20
N ALA A 150 10.88 -25.77 -18.13
CA ALA A 150 11.91 -26.77 -18.40
C ALA A 150 11.89 -27.86 -17.33
N VAL A 151 12.11 -29.10 -17.77
CA VAL A 151 12.12 -30.27 -16.90
C VAL A 151 13.57 -30.56 -16.50
N LEU A 152 13.77 -30.90 -15.22
CA LEU A 152 15.06 -31.39 -14.73
C LEU A 152 15.15 -32.90 -14.99
N GLU A 153 16.07 -33.31 -15.85
CA GLU A 153 16.35 -34.72 -16.11
C GLU A 153 17.67 -35.15 -15.47
N PRO A 154 17.76 -36.37 -14.89
CA PRO A 154 19.02 -36.89 -14.36
C PRO A 154 20.11 -36.99 -15.44
N LYS A 155 21.23 -36.32 -15.20
CA LYS A 155 22.45 -36.40 -16.01
C LYS A 155 23.32 -37.54 -15.47
N THR A 156 23.11 -38.75 -16.00
CA THR A 156 23.80 -39.97 -15.52
C THR A 156 25.26 -40.08 -15.97
N GLU A 157 25.64 -39.33 -17.00
CA GLU A 157 27.00 -39.30 -17.53
C GLU A 157 27.48 -37.85 -17.71
N GLY A 158 28.71 -37.56 -17.27
CA GLY A 158 29.32 -36.24 -17.39
C GLY A 158 29.85 -35.68 -16.07
N VAL A 159 30.14 -34.39 -16.07
CA VAL A 159 30.54 -33.63 -14.89
C VAL A 159 29.51 -32.53 -14.63
N LEU A 160 29.50 -32.02 -13.41
CA LEU A 160 28.66 -30.90 -12.99
C LEU A 160 29.13 -29.63 -13.70
N GLU A 161 28.23 -28.99 -14.44
CA GLU A 161 28.50 -27.78 -15.19
C GLU A 161 27.62 -26.62 -14.69
N LYS A 162 27.95 -25.40 -15.10
CA LYS A 162 27.14 -24.23 -14.75
C LYS A 162 25.77 -24.34 -15.43
N GLY A 163 24.69 -24.13 -14.67
CA GLY A 163 23.30 -24.31 -15.09
C GLY A 163 22.72 -25.70 -14.80
N ASP A 164 23.54 -26.67 -14.37
CA ASP A 164 23.01 -27.94 -13.83
C ASP A 164 22.50 -27.74 -12.40
N THR A 165 21.55 -28.56 -11.99
CA THR A 165 21.11 -28.69 -10.59
C THR A 165 21.83 -29.84 -9.92
N ALA A 166 22.62 -29.54 -8.88
CA ALA A 166 23.30 -30.53 -8.06
C ALA A 166 22.43 -30.96 -6.88
N VAL A 167 22.33 -32.26 -6.63
CA VAL A 167 21.83 -32.83 -5.36
C VAL A 167 23.03 -33.37 -4.59
N PHE A 168 23.33 -32.81 -3.43
CA PHE A 168 24.57 -33.12 -2.69
C PHE A 168 24.42 -32.96 -1.19
N ASP A 169 25.34 -33.58 -0.46
CA ASP A 169 25.54 -33.30 0.97
C ASP A 169 26.70 -32.34 1.12
N PHE A 170 26.63 -31.48 2.13
CA PHE A 170 27.78 -30.66 2.51
C PHE A 170 27.93 -30.57 4.02
N GLU A 171 29.17 -30.41 4.48
CA GLU A 171 29.51 -30.08 5.85
C GLU A 171 30.64 -29.05 5.88
N GLY A 172 30.37 -27.88 6.45
CA GLY A 172 31.25 -26.73 6.51
C GLY A 172 32.06 -26.67 7.79
N PHE A 173 33.35 -26.35 7.64
CA PHE A 173 34.31 -26.25 8.73
C PHE A 173 35.05 -24.91 8.68
N THR A 174 35.20 -24.27 9.83
CA THR A 174 36.05 -23.08 10.02
C THR A 174 37.07 -23.41 11.10
N ASP A 175 38.35 -23.14 10.85
CA ASP A 175 39.45 -23.48 11.78
C ASP A 175 39.44 -24.96 12.25
N GLY A 176 38.93 -25.87 11.41
CA GLY A 176 38.83 -27.30 11.70
C GLY A 176 37.62 -27.72 12.55
N VAL A 177 36.73 -26.78 12.91
CA VAL A 177 35.50 -27.04 13.68
C VAL A 177 34.28 -26.85 12.79
N ALA A 178 33.34 -27.79 12.81
CA ALA A 178 32.08 -27.65 12.11
C ALA A 178 31.24 -26.54 12.74
N PHE A 179 30.64 -25.68 11.92
CA PHE A 179 29.81 -24.57 12.40
C PHE A 179 28.31 -24.85 12.19
N GLU A 180 27.48 -24.23 13.03
CA GLU A 180 26.02 -24.41 13.01
C GLU A 180 25.40 -23.83 11.73
N GLY A 181 24.50 -24.58 11.08
CA GLY A 181 23.95 -24.23 9.76
C GLY A 181 24.85 -24.54 8.58
N GLY A 182 26.07 -25.05 8.80
CA GLY A 182 27.02 -25.46 7.76
C GLY A 182 26.82 -26.87 7.23
N LYS A 183 25.74 -27.57 7.57
CA LYS A 183 25.51 -28.97 7.19
C LYS A 183 24.11 -29.20 6.63
N ALA A 184 24.03 -29.87 5.48
CA ALA A 184 22.77 -30.38 4.95
C ALA A 184 23.01 -31.67 4.16
N GLU A 185 21.97 -32.50 4.07
CA GLU A 185 21.94 -33.72 3.27
C GLU A 185 20.89 -33.62 2.17
N ASN A 186 21.16 -34.18 0.98
CA ASN A 186 20.32 -34.15 -0.22
C ASN A 186 19.85 -32.75 -0.62
N TYR A 187 20.72 -31.75 -0.44
CA TYR A 187 20.41 -30.38 -0.80
C TYR A 187 20.43 -30.20 -2.32
N SER A 188 19.40 -29.56 -2.87
CA SER A 188 19.26 -29.31 -4.31
C SER A 188 19.58 -27.86 -4.63
N LEU A 189 20.57 -27.60 -5.48
CA LEU A 189 21.02 -26.26 -5.86
C LEU A 189 21.28 -26.16 -7.36
N GLU A 190 20.77 -25.12 -8.02
CA GLU A 190 21.18 -24.76 -9.37
C GLU A 190 22.54 -24.05 -9.33
N ILE A 191 23.53 -24.61 -10.03
CA ILE A 191 24.90 -24.09 -10.06
C ILE A 191 24.96 -22.84 -10.94
N GLY A 192 25.30 -21.71 -10.33
CA GLY A 192 25.28 -20.37 -10.92
C GLY A 192 24.11 -19.50 -10.47
N SER A 193 23.26 -19.99 -9.55
CA SER A 193 22.12 -19.24 -9.01
C SER A 193 22.53 -18.13 -8.03
N GLY A 194 23.73 -18.22 -7.44
CA GLY A 194 24.22 -17.24 -6.47
C GLY A 194 23.49 -17.30 -5.12
N GLN A 195 22.82 -18.42 -4.82
CA GLN A 195 22.17 -18.63 -3.52
C GLN A 195 23.18 -18.96 -2.42
N PHE A 196 24.37 -19.47 -2.80
CA PHE A 196 25.46 -19.76 -1.86
C PHE A 196 26.52 -18.65 -1.86
N ILE A 197 27.43 -18.72 -0.88
CA ILE A 197 28.55 -17.79 -0.79
C ILE A 197 29.43 -17.85 -2.05
N PRO A 198 29.96 -16.70 -2.51
CA PRO A 198 30.80 -16.65 -3.70
C PRO A 198 31.95 -17.66 -3.65
N GLY A 199 32.17 -18.37 -4.78
CA GLY A 199 33.20 -19.40 -4.92
C GLY A 199 32.78 -20.81 -4.48
N PHE A 200 31.67 -20.97 -3.75
CA PHE A 200 31.17 -22.30 -3.39
C PHE A 200 30.70 -23.08 -4.62
N GLU A 201 29.79 -22.48 -5.38
CA GLU A 201 29.22 -23.09 -6.59
C GLU A 201 30.30 -23.35 -7.65
N ASP A 202 31.24 -22.42 -7.82
CA ASP A 202 32.36 -22.56 -8.76
C ASP A 202 33.31 -23.70 -8.36
N GLY A 203 33.52 -23.94 -7.06
CA GLY A 203 34.37 -25.03 -6.57
C GLY A 203 33.80 -26.42 -6.82
N MET A 204 32.48 -26.52 -7.01
CA MET A 204 31.79 -27.77 -7.33
C MET A 204 31.84 -28.13 -8.82
N LEU A 205 32.14 -27.17 -9.70
CA LEU A 205 32.21 -27.43 -11.14
C LEU A 205 33.21 -28.54 -11.47
N GLY A 206 32.84 -29.40 -12.40
CA GLY A 206 33.66 -30.54 -12.82
C GLY A 206 33.55 -31.78 -11.91
N LEU A 207 32.75 -31.76 -10.85
CA LEU A 207 32.47 -32.95 -10.02
C LEU A 207 31.68 -34.01 -10.79
N LYS A 208 32.00 -35.29 -10.57
CA LYS A 208 31.17 -36.42 -11.04
C LYS A 208 30.20 -36.88 -9.96
N VAL A 209 29.10 -37.50 -10.37
CA VAL A 209 28.17 -38.18 -9.45
C VAL A 209 28.94 -39.19 -8.60
N GLY A 210 28.77 -39.11 -7.28
CA GLY A 210 29.44 -39.93 -6.27
C GLY A 210 30.81 -39.40 -5.83
N GLU A 211 31.32 -38.31 -6.41
CA GLU A 211 32.60 -37.70 -6.04
C GLU A 211 32.48 -36.80 -4.81
N GLU A 212 33.52 -36.82 -3.98
CA GLU A 212 33.67 -35.95 -2.81
C GLU A 212 34.78 -34.93 -3.08
N ARG A 213 34.56 -33.67 -2.68
CA ARG A 213 35.56 -32.60 -2.82
C ARG A 213 35.49 -31.61 -1.68
N ASP A 214 36.67 -31.19 -1.25
CA ASP A 214 36.83 -30.10 -0.29
C ASP A 214 36.85 -28.77 -1.05
N VAL A 215 35.79 -27.98 -0.90
CA VAL A 215 35.61 -26.67 -1.51
C VAL A 215 36.08 -25.60 -0.51
N ASN A 216 37.11 -24.85 -0.88
CA ASN A 216 37.70 -23.81 -0.04
C ASN A 216 37.12 -22.45 -0.44
N VAL A 217 36.50 -21.75 0.50
CA VAL A 217 35.81 -20.47 0.28
C VAL A 217 36.13 -19.51 1.41
N THR A 218 35.84 -18.23 1.19
CA THR A 218 35.95 -17.21 2.23
C THR A 218 34.61 -16.51 2.32
N PHE A 219 34.06 -16.43 3.52
CA PHE A 219 32.82 -15.70 3.74
C PHE A 219 33.01 -14.21 3.41
N PRO A 220 32.01 -13.56 2.79
CA PRO A 220 32.05 -12.12 2.58
C PRO A 220 32.28 -11.35 3.89
N GLU A 221 32.90 -10.18 3.82
CA GLU A 221 33.09 -9.31 5.00
C GLU A 221 31.77 -8.86 5.63
N GLN A 222 30.70 -8.80 4.83
CA GLN A 222 29.34 -8.39 5.23
C GLN A 222 28.39 -9.59 5.33
N TYR A 223 28.84 -10.68 5.97
CA TYR A 223 28.00 -11.86 6.16
C TYR A 223 27.07 -11.69 7.37
N HIS A 224 25.88 -12.30 7.32
CA HIS A 224 24.85 -12.15 8.37
C HIS A 224 25.26 -12.72 9.75
N SER A 225 26.35 -13.49 9.82
CA SER A 225 26.92 -14.03 11.05
C SER A 225 28.29 -13.41 11.28
N ASP A 226 28.39 -12.59 12.33
CA ASP A 226 29.64 -11.92 12.75
C ASP A 226 30.77 -12.91 13.03
N GLU A 227 30.43 -14.14 13.42
CA GLU A 227 31.40 -15.20 13.73
C GLU A 227 32.02 -15.82 12.48
N LEU A 228 31.36 -15.72 11.32
CA LEU A 228 31.79 -16.31 10.04
C LEU A 228 32.29 -15.25 9.06
N ALA A 229 31.88 -13.99 9.20
CA ALA A 229 32.25 -12.88 8.31
C ALA A 229 33.77 -12.78 8.08
N GLY A 230 34.19 -12.76 6.82
CA GLY A 230 35.59 -12.65 6.41
C GLY A 230 36.48 -13.87 6.71
N LYS A 231 35.95 -14.95 7.30
CA LYS A 231 36.75 -16.13 7.64
C LYS A 231 36.85 -17.13 6.49
N PRO A 232 38.00 -17.82 6.35
CA PRO A 232 38.13 -18.95 5.45
C PRO A 232 37.36 -20.16 6.00
N ALA A 233 36.69 -20.88 5.11
CA ALA A 233 35.97 -22.10 5.42
C ALA A 233 36.23 -23.18 4.38
N VAL A 234 36.18 -24.43 4.83
CA VAL A 234 36.29 -25.61 3.98
C VAL A 234 34.99 -26.37 4.07
N PHE A 235 34.35 -26.57 2.92
CA PHE A 235 33.14 -27.37 2.81
C PHE A 235 33.48 -28.72 2.20
N LYS A 236 33.19 -29.79 2.94
CA LYS A 236 33.25 -31.15 2.42
C LYS A 236 31.95 -31.41 1.68
N VAL A 237 32.02 -31.51 0.37
CA VAL A 237 30.86 -31.69 -0.49
C VAL A 237 30.87 -33.10 -1.08
N LYS A 238 29.72 -33.77 -1.08
CA LYS A 238 29.50 -35.06 -1.72
C LYS A 238 28.36 -34.98 -2.71
N LEU A 239 28.65 -35.15 -4.00
CA LEU A 239 27.64 -35.06 -5.05
C LEU A 239 26.90 -36.39 -5.22
N HIS A 240 25.57 -36.37 -5.12
CA HIS A 240 24.72 -37.57 -5.28
C HIS A 240 24.04 -37.65 -6.63
N GLU A 241 23.57 -36.52 -7.15
CA GLU A 241 22.85 -36.48 -8.42
C GLU A 241 23.20 -35.18 -9.15
N ILE A 242 23.33 -35.27 -10.47
CA ILE A 242 23.33 -34.09 -11.34
C ILE A 242 22.03 -34.16 -12.12
N LYS A 243 21.25 -33.09 -12.11
CA LYS A 243 20.11 -32.92 -12.99
C LYS A 243 20.42 -31.80 -13.96
N THR A 244 20.20 -32.04 -15.24
CA THR A 244 20.35 -31.00 -16.26
C THR A 244 18.99 -30.47 -16.65
N LYS A 245 18.92 -29.17 -16.91
CA LYS A 245 17.70 -28.52 -17.37
C LYS A 245 17.52 -28.86 -18.85
N VAL A 246 16.59 -29.77 -19.14
CA VAL A 246 16.18 -30.04 -20.52
C VAL A 246 15.12 -28.99 -20.86
N GLY A 247 15.55 -27.99 -21.60
CA GLY A 247 14.67 -26.93 -22.09
C GLY A 247 13.52 -27.55 -22.87
N ALA A 248 12.30 -27.12 -22.57
CA ALA A 248 11.18 -27.47 -23.42
C ALA A 248 11.47 -26.98 -24.86
N GLU A 249 11.22 -27.83 -25.85
CA GLU A 249 11.28 -27.40 -27.24
C GLU A 249 9.94 -26.74 -27.61
N LEU A 250 10.02 -25.57 -28.26
CA LEU A 250 8.85 -24.88 -28.77
C LEU A 250 8.19 -25.70 -29.89
N THR A 251 7.21 -26.50 -29.50
CA THR A 251 6.44 -27.40 -30.35
C THR A 251 4.96 -27.28 -30.02
N ASP A 252 4.07 -27.60 -30.97
CA ASP A 252 2.62 -27.57 -30.72
C ASP A 252 2.22 -28.49 -29.55
N GLU A 253 2.92 -29.61 -29.38
CA GLU A 253 2.71 -30.51 -28.24
C GLU A 253 3.09 -29.86 -26.92
N TRP A 254 4.21 -29.13 -26.85
CA TRP A 254 4.55 -28.34 -25.67
C TRP A 254 3.50 -27.24 -25.41
N VAL A 255 3.04 -26.53 -26.44
CA VAL A 255 2.02 -25.48 -26.28
C VAL A 255 0.75 -26.03 -25.64
N LYS A 256 0.29 -27.21 -26.06
CA LYS A 256 -0.86 -27.88 -25.46
C LYS A 256 -0.68 -28.18 -23.96
N THR A 257 0.55 -28.43 -23.50
CA THR A 257 0.82 -28.65 -22.06
C THR A 257 0.55 -27.41 -21.20
N LEU A 258 0.57 -26.21 -21.79
CA LEU A 258 0.27 -24.96 -21.09
C LEU A 258 -1.23 -24.83 -20.72
N ASN A 259 -2.11 -25.67 -21.28
CA ASN A 259 -3.55 -25.69 -21.01
C ASN A 259 -4.22 -24.29 -21.09
N ARG A 260 -3.77 -23.48 -22.05
CA ARG A 260 -4.33 -22.14 -22.31
C ARG A 260 -5.54 -22.27 -23.24
N GLU A 261 -6.66 -21.70 -22.85
CA GLU A 261 -7.90 -21.75 -23.64
C GLU A 261 -7.66 -21.15 -25.04
N GLY A 262 -7.95 -21.94 -26.09
CA GLY A 262 -7.80 -21.51 -27.49
C GLY A 262 -6.36 -21.46 -28.02
N VAL A 263 -5.36 -21.91 -27.25
CA VAL A 263 -3.93 -21.86 -27.64
C VAL A 263 -3.37 -23.28 -27.71
N GLU A 264 -3.38 -23.87 -28.92
CA GLU A 264 -2.92 -25.25 -29.16
C GLU A 264 -1.71 -25.36 -30.09
N THR A 265 -1.30 -24.27 -30.74
CA THR A 265 -0.18 -24.24 -31.70
C THR A 265 0.82 -23.15 -31.35
N VAL A 266 2.05 -23.29 -31.84
CA VAL A 266 3.11 -22.27 -31.67
C VAL A 266 2.67 -20.91 -32.22
N ASP A 267 2.00 -20.88 -33.36
CA ASP A 267 1.49 -19.64 -33.96
C ASP A 267 0.38 -19.00 -33.11
N ALA A 268 -0.51 -19.81 -32.53
CA ALA A 268 -1.54 -19.33 -31.61
C ALA A 268 -0.91 -18.77 -30.32
N LEU A 269 0.15 -19.41 -29.82
CA LEU A 269 0.89 -18.93 -28.65
C LEU A 269 1.57 -17.59 -28.93
N LYS A 270 2.28 -17.48 -30.07
CA LYS A 270 2.91 -16.23 -30.51
C LYS A 270 1.89 -15.09 -30.61
N THR A 271 0.72 -15.36 -31.20
CA THR A 271 -0.36 -14.38 -31.33
C THR A 271 -0.90 -13.95 -29.97
N SER A 272 -1.20 -14.90 -29.08
CA SER A 272 -1.69 -14.61 -27.73
C SER A 272 -0.69 -13.80 -26.89
N ILE A 273 0.61 -14.13 -26.97
CA ILE A 273 1.66 -13.37 -26.29
C ILE A 273 1.76 -11.96 -26.85
N ARG A 274 1.74 -11.82 -28.17
CA ARG A 274 1.76 -10.51 -28.84
C ARG A 274 0.59 -9.63 -28.40
N GLU A 275 -0.63 -10.14 -28.44
CA GLU A 275 -1.83 -9.42 -27.97
C GLU A 275 -1.71 -9.00 -26.50
N THR A 276 -1.18 -9.90 -25.65
CA THR A 276 -0.93 -9.60 -24.23
C THR A 276 0.07 -8.46 -24.06
N LEU A 277 1.20 -8.52 -24.77
CA LEU A 277 2.23 -7.49 -24.73
C LEU A 277 1.72 -6.16 -25.29
N GLU A 278 0.90 -6.18 -26.35
CA GLU A 278 0.28 -4.99 -26.93
C GLU A 278 -0.69 -4.33 -25.95
N GLN A 279 -1.53 -5.12 -25.26
CA GLN A 279 -2.44 -4.62 -24.22
C GLN A 279 -1.67 -4.03 -23.03
N GLN A 280 -0.64 -4.72 -22.54
CA GLN A 280 0.19 -4.24 -21.45
C GLN A 280 0.88 -2.93 -21.83
N ARG A 281 1.54 -2.89 -22.99
CA ARG A 281 2.23 -1.69 -23.47
C ARG A 281 1.28 -0.52 -23.72
N LYS A 282 0.07 -0.77 -24.22
CA LYS A 282 -0.98 0.25 -24.35
C LYS A 282 -1.39 0.81 -22.98
N SER A 283 -1.56 -0.05 -21.98
CA SER A 283 -1.87 0.35 -20.60
C SER A 283 -0.74 1.16 -19.98
N ASP A 284 0.51 0.70 -20.10
CA ASP A 284 1.70 1.37 -19.57
C ASP A 284 1.90 2.73 -20.24
N ASN A 285 1.79 2.79 -21.56
CA ASN A 285 1.88 4.05 -22.30
C ASN A 285 0.76 5.02 -21.91
N LYS A 286 -0.46 4.54 -21.70
CA LYS A 286 -1.58 5.36 -21.20
C LYS A 286 -1.25 5.95 -19.84
N ASN A 287 -0.75 5.13 -18.91
CA ASN A 287 -0.36 5.58 -17.57
C ASN A 287 0.78 6.60 -17.60
N LEU A 288 1.83 6.36 -18.40
CA LEU A 288 2.93 7.30 -18.57
C LEU A 288 2.47 8.63 -19.18
N THR A 289 1.59 8.58 -20.17
CA THR A 289 0.98 9.76 -20.80
C THR A 289 0.19 10.57 -19.78
N LEU A 290 -0.62 9.88 -18.96
CA LEU A 290 -1.40 10.48 -17.89
C LEU A 290 -0.51 11.11 -16.82
N ASP A 291 0.57 10.44 -16.40
CA ASP A 291 1.52 10.95 -15.42
C ASP A 291 2.23 12.22 -15.93
N GLU A 292 2.66 12.23 -17.19
CA GLU A 292 3.24 13.42 -17.83
C GLU A 292 2.22 14.56 -17.92
N ALA A 293 0.99 14.26 -18.34
CA ALA A 293 -0.07 15.24 -18.44
C ALA A 293 -0.42 15.82 -17.05
N LEU A 294 -0.67 14.98 -16.05
CA LEU A 294 -1.01 15.38 -14.70
C LEU A 294 0.08 16.23 -14.06
N LYS A 295 1.37 15.95 -14.29
CA LYS A 295 2.47 16.81 -13.83
C LYS A 295 2.34 18.24 -14.36
N VAL A 296 2.00 18.41 -15.64
CA VAL A 296 1.82 19.75 -16.24
C VAL A 296 0.52 20.39 -15.73
N ILE A 297 -0.57 19.63 -15.63
CA ILE A 297 -1.87 20.13 -15.17
C ILE A 297 -1.79 20.61 -13.73
N THR A 298 -1.21 19.80 -12.85
CA THR A 298 -1.07 20.11 -11.42
C THR A 298 -0.13 21.29 -11.18
N ALA A 299 0.96 21.43 -11.96
CA ALA A 299 1.83 22.60 -11.90
C ALA A 299 1.12 23.91 -12.30
N ASN A 300 0.07 23.83 -13.12
CA ASN A 300 -0.76 24.97 -13.50
C ASN A 300 -1.96 25.22 -12.58
N ALA A 301 -2.21 24.34 -11.61
CA ALA A 301 -3.33 24.47 -10.67
C ALA A 301 -2.89 25.18 -9.39
N GLN A 302 -3.79 25.97 -8.79
CA GLN A 302 -3.57 26.56 -7.47
C GLN A 302 -4.52 25.92 -6.46
N VAL A 303 -3.95 25.44 -5.36
CA VAL A 303 -4.70 24.83 -4.26
C VAL A 303 -3.92 25.01 -2.95
N ASP A 304 -4.65 25.30 -1.87
CA ASP A 304 -4.12 25.41 -0.52
C ASP A 304 -4.52 24.16 0.29
N ILE A 305 -3.69 23.12 0.23
CA ILE A 305 -3.96 21.82 0.85
C ILE A 305 -3.78 21.91 2.37
N PRO A 306 -4.82 21.62 3.19
CA PRO A 306 -4.68 21.52 4.63
C PRO A 306 -3.62 20.49 5.07
N GLN A 307 -2.85 20.84 6.11
CA GLN A 307 -1.88 19.92 6.71
C GLN A 307 -2.54 18.62 7.19
N GLU A 308 -3.78 18.70 7.66
CA GLU A 308 -4.58 17.57 8.12
C GLU A 308 -4.79 16.50 7.02
N MET A 309 -4.93 16.90 5.75
CA MET A 309 -5.01 15.96 4.63
C MET A 309 -3.66 15.30 4.34
N ILE A 310 -2.57 16.08 4.41
CA ILE A 310 -1.21 15.60 4.18
C ILE A 310 -0.81 14.58 5.26
N ASP A 311 -1.08 14.89 6.52
CA ASP A 311 -0.78 14.02 7.65
C ASP A 311 -1.56 12.70 7.57
N TYR A 312 -2.82 12.78 7.14
CA TYR A 312 -3.65 11.59 6.90
C TYR A 312 -3.05 10.71 5.80
N GLU A 313 -2.68 11.28 4.66
CA GLU A 313 -2.11 10.54 3.53
C GLU A 313 -0.75 9.92 3.89
N ILE A 314 0.12 10.67 4.58
CA ILE A 314 1.38 10.14 5.11
C ILE A 314 1.12 8.96 6.05
N LYS A 315 0.15 9.07 6.95
CA LYS A 315 -0.22 7.98 7.86
C LYS A 315 -0.68 6.75 7.08
N GLN A 316 -1.54 6.90 6.08
CA GLN A 316 -1.97 5.77 5.24
C GLN A 316 -0.81 5.14 4.48
N ALA A 317 0.08 5.95 3.92
CA ALA A 317 1.26 5.48 3.21
C ALA A 317 2.20 4.69 4.14
N LYS A 318 2.47 5.21 5.35
CA LYS A 318 3.24 4.50 6.39
C LYS A 318 2.60 3.17 6.77
N GLU A 319 1.29 3.12 6.98
CA GLU A 319 0.58 1.87 7.29
C GLU A 319 0.63 0.87 6.13
N ASN A 320 0.57 1.33 4.87
CA ASN A 320 0.74 0.47 3.70
C ASN A 320 2.14 -0.15 3.66
N ILE A 321 3.18 0.67 3.88
CA ILE A 321 4.58 0.22 3.93
C ILE A 321 4.77 -0.79 5.07
N LYS A 322 4.24 -0.53 6.26
CA LYS A 322 4.30 -1.49 7.38
C LYS A 322 3.65 -2.83 7.04
N ARG A 323 2.50 -2.82 6.34
CA ARG A 323 1.86 -4.07 5.90
C ARG A 323 2.75 -4.83 4.91
N GLN A 324 3.38 -4.13 3.97
CA GLN A 324 4.33 -4.75 3.03
C GLN A 324 5.56 -5.30 3.76
N ALA A 325 6.17 -4.54 4.66
CA ALA A 325 7.31 -5.00 5.47
C ALA A 325 6.97 -6.28 6.26
N LYS A 326 5.76 -6.33 6.85
CA LYS A 326 5.26 -7.52 7.55
C LYS A 326 5.07 -8.72 6.62
N GLN A 327 4.69 -8.54 5.35
CA GLN A 327 4.61 -9.63 4.37
C GLN A 327 5.98 -10.24 4.08
N TYR A 328 7.04 -9.43 4.11
CA TYR A 328 8.42 -9.88 3.98
C TYR A 328 9.06 -10.34 5.31
N GLY A 329 8.32 -10.31 6.42
CA GLY A 329 8.82 -10.70 7.74
C GLY A 329 9.88 -9.77 8.32
N ILE A 330 9.94 -8.51 7.86
CA ILE A 330 10.93 -7.52 8.30
C ILE A 330 10.28 -6.33 9.00
N GLU A 331 11.03 -5.71 9.91
CA GLU A 331 10.61 -4.51 10.62
C GLU A 331 10.65 -3.26 9.72
N TYR A 332 9.84 -2.26 10.04
CA TYR A 332 9.68 -1.04 9.25
C TYR A 332 11.00 -0.28 9.01
N ASP A 333 11.83 -0.12 10.05
CA ASP A 333 13.11 0.59 9.93
C ASP A 333 14.12 -0.21 9.07
N MET A 334 14.04 -1.55 9.08
CA MET A 334 14.84 -2.40 8.19
C MET A 334 14.36 -2.25 6.73
N TYR A 335 13.05 -2.23 6.50
CA TYR A 335 12.48 -2.00 5.16
C TYR A 335 12.95 -0.67 4.55
N ILE A 336 12.98 0.42 5.34
CA ILE A 336 13.53 1.70 4.89
C ILE A 336 15.01 1.56 4.54
N SER A 337 15.79 0.89 5.40
CA SER A 337 17.24 0.72 5.18
C SER A 337 17.55 -0.03 3.87
N LEU A 338 16.69 -0.98 3.47
CA LEU A 338 16.82 -1.70 2.19
C LEU A 338 16.60 -0.81 0.97
N SER A 339 15.88 0.30 1.09
CA SER A 339 15.71 1.27 0.00
C SER A 339 16.99 2.08 -0.29
N GLY A 340 18.00 1.99 0.59
CA GLY A 340 19.23 2.77 0.49
C GLY A 340 19.09 4.24 0.90
N LEU A 341 17.92 4.64 1.41
CA LEU A 341 17.64 5.98 1.93
C LEU A 341 17.74 6.00 3.46
N ASP A 342 18.21 7.11 4.02
CA ASP A 342 18.06 7.36 5.45
C ASP A 342 16.60 7.70 5.79
N LYS A 343 16.25 7.57 7.07
CA LYS A 343 14.87 7.75 7.55
C LYS A 343 14.32 9.15 7.31
N GLU A 344 15.15 10.19 7.43
CA GLU A 344 14.71 11.58 7.26
C GLU A 344 14.42 11.89 5.79
N THR A 345 15.30 11.44 4.89
CA THR A 345 15.09 11.55 3.44
C THR A 345 13.85 10.77 3.00
N PHE A 346 13.68 9.55 3.52
CA PHE A 346 12.50 8.72 3.22
C PHE A 346 11.20 9.41 3.67
N GLU A 347 11.15 9.94 4.89
CA GLU A 347 9.96 10.63 5.40
C GLU A 347 9.66 11.93 4.64
N THR A 348 10.71 12.64 4.19
CA THR A 348 10.57 13.84 3.36
C THR A 348 9.97 13.50 2.00
N GLN A 349 10.51 12.49 1.30
CA GLN A 349 9.98 12.02 0.02
C GLN A 349 8.54 11.52 0.16
N LEU A 350 8.25 10.76 1.21
CA LEU A 350 6.89 10.29 1.49
C LEU A 350 5.90 11.45 1.67
N GLY A 351 6.35 12.56 2.28
CA GLY A 351 5.55 13.77 2.41
C GLY A 351 5.32 14.51 1.08
N GLU A 352 6.32 14.54 0.20
CA GLU A 352 6.18 15.12 -1.15
C GLU A 352 5.24 14.28 -2.03
N ASP A 353 5.40 12.95 -1.99
CA ASP A 353 4.53 12.01 -2.70
C ASP A 353 3.09 12.10 -2.21
N ALA A 354 2.87 12.19 -0.90
CA ALA A 354 1.55 12.38 -0.30
C ALA A 354 0.89 13.68 -0.79
N LYS A 355 1.64 14.79 -0.81
CA LYS A 355 1.15 16.07 -1.34
C LYS A 355 0.79 15.97 -2.82
N LEU A 356 1.65 15.37 -3.63
CA LEU A 356 1.42 15.20 -5.06
C LEU A 356 0.19 14.33 -5.33
N ARG A 357 0.00 13.25 -4.55
CA ARG A 357 -1.17 12.38 -4.68
C ARG A 357 -2.47 13.10 -4.34
N ILE A 358 -2.49 13.85 -3.24
CA ILE A 358 -3.66 14.67 -2.86
C ILE A 358 -3.93 15.70 -3.96
N LEU A 359 -2.90 16.38 -4.45
CA LEU A 359 -3.00 17.37 -5.52
C LEU A 359 -3.59 16.78 -6.80
N ASN A 360 -3.09 15.63 -7.26
CA ASN A 360 -3.62 14.90 -8.41
C ASN A 360 -5.11 14.59 -8.22
N THR A 361 -5.49 14.04 -7.07
CA THR A 361 -6.88 13.70 -6.77
C THR A 361 -7.79 14.93 -6.82
N LEU A 362 -7.41 16.01 -6.13
CA LEU A 362 -8.19 17.24 -6.09
C LEU A 362 -8.34 17.88 -7.47
N VAL A 363 -7.28 17.86 -8.28
CA VAL A 363 -7.30 18.39 -9.66
C VAL A 363 -8.22 17.56 -10.56
N ILE A 364 -8.16 16.23 -10.48
CA ILE A 364 -9.02 15.33 -11.27
C ILE A 364 -10.49 15.55 -10.88
N GLU A 365 -10.80 15.63 -9.59
CA GLU A 365 -12.16 15.93 -9.10
C GLU A 365 -12.63 17.32 -9.56
N ALA A 366 -11.77 18.33 -9.53
CA ALA A 366 -12.11 19.67 -9.99
C ALA A 366 -12.39 19.69 -11.51
N ILE A 367 -11.63 18.91 -12.30
CA ILE A 367 -11.89 18.74 -13.74
C ILE A 367 -13.22 18.04 -13.95
N ALA A 368 -13.50 16.97 -13.20
CA ALA A 368 -14.78 16.27 -13.25
C ALA A 368 -15.95 17.22 -12.99
N LYS A 369 -15.84 18.06 -11.94
CA LYS A 369 -16.85 19.08 -11.60
C LYS A 369 -16.98 20.16 -12.69
N LYS A 370 -15.88 20.65 -13.25
CA LYS A 370 -15.87 21.69 -14.28
C LYS A 370 -16.47 21.22 -15.60
N GLU A 371 -16.21 19.97 -15.97
CA GLU A 371 -16.72 19.36 -17.21
C GLU A 371 -18.07 18.65 -17.03
N ASN A 372 -18.63 18.65 -15.80
CA ASN A 372 -19.86 17.95 -15.44
C ASN A 372 -19.80 16.44 -15.76
N ILE A 373 -18.65 15.82 -15.51
CA ILE A 373 -18.47 14.37 -15.62
C ILE A 373 -19.21 13.72 -14.46
N THR A 374 -20.10 12.78 -14.78
CA THR A 374 -20.91 12.05 -13.82
C THR A 374 -20.83 10.55 -14.08
N ALA A 375 -21.06 9.74 -13.05
CA ALA A 375 -21.24 8.30 -13.17
C ALA A 375 -22.69 7.96 -13.56
N PRO A 376 -22.99 7.59 -14.83
CA PRO A 376 -24.31 7.12 -15.19
C PRO A 376 -24.56 5.76 -14.54
N ALA A 377 -25.83 5.45 -14.30
CA ALA A 377 -26.24 4.22 -13.61
C ALA A 377 -25.72 2.93 -14.28
N GLU A 378 -25.57 2.94 -15.61
CA GLU A 378 -25.01 1.81 -16.36
C GLU A 378 -23.54 1.53 -15.99
N ASP A 379 -22.73 2.58 -15.84
CA ASP A 379 -21.30 2.40 -15.52
C ASP A 379 -21.11 2.04 -14.04
N VAL A 380 -21.98 2.54 -13.16
CA VAL A 380 -22.04 2.10 -11.76
C VAL A 380 -22.39 0.61 -11.68
N ALA A 381 -23.35 0.14 -12.49
CA ALA A 381 -23.73 -1.27 -12.53
C ALA A 381 -22.56 -2.14 -13.04
N LYS A 382 -21.89 -1.74 -14.14
CA LYS A 382 -20.69 -2.43 -14.64
C LYS A 382 -19.59 -2.49 -13.58
N LYS A 383 -19.35 -1.40 -12.86
CA LYS A 383 -18.33 -1.38 -11.81
C LYS A 383 -18.65 -2.35 -10.67
N TYR A 384 -19.92 -2.47 -10.30
CA TYR A 384 -20.34 -3.49 -9.33
C TYR A 384 -20.14 -4.92 -9.85
N GLU A 385 -20.35 -5.18 -11.14
CA GLU A 385 -20.07 -6.48 -11.77
C GLU A 385 -18.57 -6.80 -11.81
N GLU A 386 -17.72 -5.81 -12.10
CA GLU A 386 -16.27 -5.93 -12.03
C GLU A 386 -15.79 -6.28 -10.61
N LEU A 387 -16.28 -5.55 -9.61
CA LEU A 387 -15.98 -5.82 -8.20
C LEU A 387 -16.47 -7.21 -7.78
N ALA A 388 -17.67 -7.61 -8.22
CA ALA A 388 -18.22 -8.93 -7.97
C ALA A 388 -17.34 -10.06 -8.54
N SER A 389 -16.86 -9.91 -9.77
CA SER A 389 -15.92 -10.83 -10.41
C SER A 389 -14.57 -10.88 -9.68
N GLN A 390 -14.03 -9.72 -9.32
CA GLN A 390 -12.74 -9.60 -8.63
C GLN A 390 -12.76 -10.28 -7.26
N TYR A 391 -13.82 -10.07 -6.49
CA TYR A 391 -13.98 -10.67 -5.16
C TYR A 391 -14.63 -12.05 -5.17
N GLN A 392 -15.04 -12.55 -6.35
CA GLN A 392 -15.77 -13.81 -6.51
C GLN A 392 -17.04 -13.87 -5.64
N MET A 393 -17.74 -12.75 -5.54
CA MET A 393 -18.94 -12.59 -4.71
C MET A 393 -20.12 -12.08 -5.54
N PRO A 394 -21.38 -12.43 -5.21
CA PRO A 394 -22.54 -11.84 -5.86
C PRO A 394 -22.61 -10.32 -5.68
N VAL A 395 -23.05 -9.60 -6.70
CA VAL A 395 -23.21 -8.13 -6.69
C VAL A 395 -24.01 -7.62 -5.47
N GLU A 396 -25.08 -8.33 -5.10
CA GLU A 396 -25.93 -7.97 -3.97
C GLU A 396 -25.21 -8.07 -2.61
N GLU A 397 -24.19 -8.93 -2.49
CA GLU A 397 -23.35 -8.95 -1.29
C GLU A 397 -22.35 -7.79 -1.31
N ILE A 398 -21.75 -7.47 -2.47
CA ILE A 398 -20.83 -6.33 -2.61
C ILE A 398 -21.51 -5.01 -2.21
N LYS A 399 -22.76 -4.80 -2.63
CA LYS A 399 -23.55 -3.60 -2.29
C LYS A 399 -23.77 -3.39 -0.79
N LYS A 400 -23.65 -4.43 0.05
CA LYS A 400 -23.74 -4.30 1.51
C LYS A 400 -22.48 -3.72 2.12
N TYR A 401 -21.33 -3.92 1.47
CA TYR A 401 -20.03 -3.46 1.94
C TYR A 401 -19.60 -2.15 1.27
N ILE A 402 -19.97 -1.95 0.00
CA ILE A 402 -19.58 -0.80 -0.81
C ILE A 402 -20.81 0.01 -1.18
N ARG A 403 -20.89 1.20 -0.57
CA ARG A 403 -22.01 2.14 -0.77
C ARG A 403 -22.02 2.69 -2.21
N PRO A 404 -23.19 2.96 -2.80
CA PRO A 404 -23.31 3.50 -4.17
C PRO A 404 -22.51 4.78 -4.38
N GLU A 405 -22.47 5.67 -3.39
CA GLU A 405 -21.76 6.95 -3.49
C GLU A 405 -20.25 6.75 -3.71
N MET A 406 -19.67 5.68 -3.14
CA MET A 406 -18.25 5.36 -3.32
C MET A 406 -17.97 4.84 -4.74
N VAL A 407 -18.90 4.06 -5.30
CA VAL A 407 -18.79 3.56 -6.68
C VAL A 407 -19.01 4.69 -7.68
N GLU A 408 -19.96 5.57 -7.43
CA GLU A 408 -20.19 6.76 -8.24
C GLU A 408 -18.97 7.69 -8.27
N GLN A 409 -18.32 7.89 -7.12
CA GLN A 409 -17.07 8.65 -7.03
C GLN A 409 -15.96 7.99 -7.84
N ASP A 410 -15.75 6.69 -7.71
CA ASP A 410 -14.71 5.95 -8.43
C ASP A 410 -14.93 5.95 -9.96
N VAL A 411 -16.18 5.75 -10.41
CA VAL A 411 -16.54 5.81 -11.83
C VAL A 411 -16.35 7.23 -12.37
N THR A 412 -16.78 8.25 -11.62
CA THR A 412 -16.59 9.66 -12.01
C THR A 412 -15.11 10.01 -12.12
N PHE A 413 -14.30 9.56 -11.16
CA PHE A 413 -12.85 9.75 -11.14
C PHE A 413 -12.19 9.09 -12.35
N THR A 414 -12.52 7.82 -12.63
CA THR A 414 -12.00 7.07 -13.78
C THR A 414 -12.31 7.79 -15.09
N LYS A 415 -13.55 8.26 -15.26
CA LYS A 415 -13.95 9.02 -16.44
C LYS A 415 -13.23 10.37 -16.57
N ALA A 416 -12.95 11.03 -15.46
CA ALA A 416 -12.19 12.28 -15.48
C ALA A 416 -10.73 12.04 -15.88
N VAL A 417 -10.14 10.93 -15.46
CA VAL A 417 -8.81 10.48 -15.94
C VAL A 417 -8.84 10.19 -17.44
N ASP A 418 -9.85 9.45 -17.93
CA ASP A 418 -10.02 9.19 -19.36
C ASP A 418 -10.18 10.49 -20.17
N PHE A 419 -10.96 11.43 -19.66
CA PHE A 419 -11.12 12.75 -20.25
C PHE A 419 -9.78 13.50 -20.37
N ILE A 420 -8.93 13.45 -19.33
CA ILE A 420 -7.59 14.06 -19.37
C ILE A 420 -6.75 13.40 -20.45
N PHE A 421 -6.75 12.07 -20.54
CA PHE A 421 -6.02 11.33 -21.56
C PHE A 421 -6.48 11.70 -22.98
N GLU A 422 -7.79 11.72 -23.24
CA GLU A 422 -8.37 12.07 -24.54
C GLU A 422 -8.09 13.51 -24.97
N ASN A 423 -7.93 14.43 -24.01
CA ASN A 423 -7.62 15.83 -24.26
C ASN A 423 -6.11 16.13 -24.21
N THR A 424 -5.27 15.11 -24.08
CA THR A 424 -3.81 15.21 -24.12
C THR A 424 -3.29 14.95 -25.54
N VAL A 425 -2.42 15.83 -26.02
CA VAL A 425 -1.82 15.76 -27.36
C VAL A 425 -0.50 15.01 -27.27
N GLN A 426 -0.44 13.83 -27.89
CA GLN A 426 0.81 13.05 -27.99
C GLN A 426 1.59 13.48 -29.23
N LYS A 427 2.84 13.89 -29.05
CA LYS A 427 3.74 14.36 -30.12
C LYS A 427 4.82 13.36 -30.48
#